data_AF-A0A952NH15-F1
#
_entry.id   AF-A0A952NH15-F1
#
_cell.length_a   1.000
_cell.length_b   1.000
_cell.length_c   1.000
_cell.angle_alpha   90.00
_cell.angle_beta   90.00
_cell.angle_gamma   90.00
#
_symmetry.space_group_name_H-M   'P 1'
#
loop_
_entity.id
_entity.type
_entity.pdbx_description
1 polymer ?
#
loop_
_entity_poly.entity_id
_entity_poly.type
_entity_poly.pdbx_seq_one_letter_code
_entity_poly.pdbx_strand_id
1 'polypeptide(L)'
;MKSRGLLIHTLLSAGLLGFAAPALAQETLSVKAWAKDVQSSVQDKARLSRLLDLTRVESESIVRPVADEKSAMLKARTLFEQRKYDAAIAQYNRIPKSSDSWLEAVEEKGWSYLRKDDVQGALAQTKTLLSPAFRAVVGSEPFFLQSLAHLKICDYKGSLETLTTFSESQKARIDDIQKLAASGHNEALQNVIDKADAFPLSFHDVGENAKTLPRLFYRDVSVQKYILRIKMAEAGVPVIQEALASSKDRLLQTILLRLEKNAANARELLRDRMKKLAQNETNENFRMVQKLNLIKVEVTQRVHTDQGLDKNSFARGRFNEAGEDDLIFADDGRPWIDELDKYQVKVNSCPQNIRRKM
;
A
#
# COMPACT_ATOMS: atom_id res chain seq x y z
N MET A 1 74.49 -18.20 -5.77
CA MET A 1 74.52 -19.12 -4.60
C MET A 1 73.41 -18.73 -3.64
N LYS A 2 72.56 -19.71 -3.24
CA LYS A 2 71.84 -19.92 -1.94
C LYS A 2 71.51 -18.67 -1.09
N SER A 3 70.33 -18.42 -0.52
CA SER A 3 69.31 -19.27 0.14
C SER A 3 68.13 -18.34 0.52
N ARG A 4 66.87 -18.60 0.14
CA ARG A 4 65.75 -19.19 0.96
C ARG A 4 65.54 -18.68 2.41
N GLY A 5 64.28 -18.29 2.69
CA GLY A 5 63.60 -18.16 4.00
C GLY A 5 62.56 -17.03 3.97
N LEU A 6 61.28 -17.20 3.60
CA LEU A 6 60.11 -17.90 4.20
C LEU A 6 59.46 -17.17 5.41
N LEU A 7 58.14 -16.92 5.28
CA LEU A 7 57.11 -16.50 6.27
C LEU A 7 57.17 -15.02 6.71
N ILE A 8 56.08 -14.24 6.79
CA ILE A 8 54.76 -14.52 7.38
C ILE A 8 53.66 -13.75 6.62
N HIS A 9 52.59 -14.44 6.23
CA HIS A 9 51.28 -13.85 5.92
C HIS A 9 50.59 -13.45 7.23
N THR A 10 50.14 -12.20 7.33
CA THR A 10 49.04 -11.83 8.24
C THR A 10 48.04 -10.97 7.49
N LEU A 11 46.84 -11.54 7.36
CA LEU A 11 45.61 -10.86 6.97
C LEU A 11 45.37 -9.65 7.88
N LEU A 12 45.07 -8.50 7.29
CA LEU A 12 44.28 -7.47 7.97
C LEU A 12 43.16 -7.00 7.04
N SER A 13 42.02 -7.66 7.21
CA SER A 13 40.69 -7.18 6.85
C SER A 13 40.24 -6.11 7.84
N ALA A 14 40.00 -4.88 7.37
CA ALA A 14 39.14 -3.84 7.96
C ALA A 14 39.33 -2.56 7.11
N GLY A 15 38.34 -1.80 6.68
CA GLY A 15 36.90 -1.93 6.79
C GLY A 15 36.28 -1.12 5.65
N LEU A 16 35.37 -1.74 4.89
CA LEU A 16 34.47 -1.01 4.03
C LEU A 16 33.54 -0.21 4.93
N LEU A 17 33.80 1.09 5.03
CA LEU A 17 32.86 2.07 5.57
C LEU A 17 31.63 2.07 4.66
N GLY A 18 30.69 1.18 4.95
CA GLY A 18 29.33 1.28 4.46
C GLY A 18 28.75 2.56 5.03
N PHE A 19 28.52 3.54 4.16
CA PHE A 19 27.65 4.67 4.45
C PHE A 19 26.23 4.11 4.63
N ALA A 20 25.91 3.68 5.86
CA ALA A 20 24.53 3.58 6.29
C ALA A 20 23.99 5.01 6.28
N ALA A 21 23.21 5.35 5.26
CA ALA A 21 22.36 6.52 5.32
C ALA A 21 21.57 6.43 6.64
N PRO A 22 21.55 7.47 7.48
CA PRO A 22 20.70 7.45 8.66
C PRO A 22 19.27 7.39 8.14
N ALA A 23 18.65 6.21 8.26
CA ALA A 23 17.21 6.11 8.26
C ALA A 23 16.75 7.10 9.34
N LEU A 24 16.10 8.19 8.93
CA LEU A 24 15.44 9.10 9.84
C LEU A 24 14.45 8.25 10.62
N ALA A 25 14.84 7.82 11.81
CA ALA A 25 14.01 7.05 12.72
C ALA A 25 12.85 7.97 13.08
N GLN A 26 11.74 7.78 12.38
CA GLN A 26 10.47 8.36 12.75
C GLN A 26 10.24 7.93 14.20
N GLU A 27 10.17 8.90 15.12
CA GLU A 27 9.94 8.61 16.54
C GLU A 27 8.61 7.86 16.67
N THR A 28 8.69 6.55 16.80
CA THR A 28 7.51 5.69 16.94
C THR A 28 7.14 5.62 18.42
N LEU A 29 5.87 5.87 18.71
CA LEU A 29 5.35 5.66 20.05
C LEU A 29 5.14 4.15 20.25
N SER A 30 5.87 3.54 21.19
CA SER A 30 5.56 2.18 21.68
C SER A 30 4.61 2.26 22.87
N VAL A 31 3.46 1.58 22.78
CA VAL A 31 2.47 1.50 23.86
C VAL A 31 3.06 0.79 25.08
N LYS A 32 3.87 -0.25 24.90
CA LYS A 32 4.59 -0.91 26.00
C LYS A 32 5.56 0.03 26.71
N ALA A 33 6.31 0.85 25.96
CA ALA A 33 7.20 1.84 26.57
C ALA A 33 6.41 2.90 27.33
N TRP A 34 5.34 3.42 26.73
CA TRP A 34 4.42 4.35 27.37
C TRP A 34 3.80 3.78 28.66
N ALA A 35 3.41 2.50 28.68
CA ALA A 35 2.82 1.87 29.87
C ALA A 35 3.83 1.78 31.03
N LYS A 36 5.10 1.52 30.73
CA LYS A 36 6.18 1.58 31.74
C LYS A 36 6.40 3.00 32.28
N ASP A 37 6.30 4.01 31.41
CA ASP A 37 6.36 5.40 31.82
C ASP A 37 5.18 5.80 32.72
N VAL A 38 3.97 5.31 32.40
CA VAL A 38 2.79 5.47 33.26
C VAL A 38 3.03 4.82 34.62
N GLN A 39 3.51 3.58 34.66
CA GLN A 39 3.80 2.85 35.90
C GLN A 39 4.81 3.59 36.80
N SER A 40 5.89 4.10 36.23
CA SER A 40 6.89 4.87 36.98
C SER A 40 6.40 6.26 37.43
N SER A 41 5.35 6.79 36.80
CA SER A 41 4.85 8.14 37.04
C SER A 41 3.58 8.18 37.89
N VAL A 42 3.09 7.05 38.39
CA VAL A 42 1.83 6.96 39.18
C VAL A 42 1.83 7.93 40.38
N GLN A 43 2.98 8.14 41.03
CA GLN A 43 3.13 9.03 42.17
C GLN A 43 3.29 10.51 41.77
N ASP A 44 3.76 10.78 40.54
CA ASP A 44 3.90 12.13 39.98
C ASP A 44 2.65 12.51 39.18
N LYS A 45 1.69 13.13 39.86
CA LYS A 45 0.38 13.50 39.28
C LYS A 45 0.50 14.41 38.05
N ALA A 46 1.49 15.31 38.02
CA ALA A 46 1.68 16.23 36.91
C ALA A 46 2.19 15.48 35.67
N ARG A 47 3.19 14.61 35.86
CA ARG A 47 3.71 13.76 34.78
C ARG A 47 2.66 12.76 34.30
N LEU A 48 1.94 12.13 35.21
CA LEU A 48 0.85 11.19 34.88
C LEU A 48 -0.23 11.87 34.04
N SER A 49 -0.70 13.05 34.45
CA SER A 49 -1.71 13.80 33.68
C SER A 49 -1.22 14.13 32.27
N ARG A 50 0.08 14.43 32.08
CA ARG A 50 0.66 14.71 30.76
C ARG A 50 0.82 13.47 29.88
N LEU A 51 1.13 12.31 30.48
CA LEU A 51 1.22 11.02 29.77
C LEU A 51 -0.16 10.50 29.33
N LEU A 52 -1.22 10.89 30.04
CA LEU A 52 -2.59 10.46 29.77
C LEU A 52 -3.42 11.51 29.00
N ASP A 53 -2.80 12.63 28.61
CA ASP A 53 -3.40 13.58 27.68
C ASP A 53 -3.41 12.99 26.27
N LEU A 54 -4.50 12.28 25.94
CA LEU A 54 -4.69 11.61 24.67
C LEU A 54 -4.55 12.54 23.47
N THR A 55 -5.02 13.80 23.58
CA THR A 55 -4.93 14.76 22.47
C THR A 55 -3.48 15.04 22.12
N ARG A 56 -2.64 15.23 23.14
CA ARG A 56 -1.20 15.45 22.98
C ARG A 56 -0.54 14.21 22.37
N VAL A 57 -0.76 13.04 22.98
CA VAL A 57 -0.15 11.78 22.54
C VAL A 57 -0.51 11.46 21.09
N GLU A 58 -1.78 11.60 20.71
CA GLU A 58 -2.24 11.42 19.32
C GLU A 58 -1.56 12.39 18.35
N SER A 59 -1.40 13.66 18.72
CA SER A 59 -0.77 14.66 17.85
C SER A 59 0.72 14.43 17.64
N GLU A 60 1.40 13.87 18.63
CA GLU A 60 2.84 13.55 18.59
C GLU A 60 3.11 12.23 17.84
N SER A 61 2.20 11.25 17.91
CA SER A 61 2.44 9.87 17.43
C SER A 61 1.85 9.50 16.07
N ILE A 62 0.75 10.12 15.63
CA ILE A 62 -0.01 9.63 14.45
C ILE A 62 0.31 10.40 13.18
N VAL A 63 1.01 11.54 13.27
CA VAL A 63 1.22 12.42 12.13
C VAL A 63 2.68 12.80 12.00
N ARG A 64 3.38 12.14 11.05
CA ARG A 64 4.16 12.78 9.98
C ARG A 64 4.30 11.79 8.80
N PRO A 65 3.45 11.84 7.76
CA PRO A 65 3.94 11.43 6.44
C PRO A 65 5.23 12.20 6.19
N VAL A 66 6.26 11.60 5.58
CA VAL A 66 7.39 12.38 5.08
C VAL A 66 6.77 13.47 4.20
N ALA A 67 6.85 14.73 4.64
CA ALA A 67 6.05 15.81 4.06
C ALA A 67 6.26 15.95 2.54
N ASP A 68 7.43 15.51 2.07
CA ASP A 68 7.80 15.44 0.66
C ASP A 68 6.99 14.39 -0.13
N GLU A 69 6.70 13.20 0.41
CA GLU A 69 5.97 12.15 -0.32
C GLU A 69 4.51 12.55 -0.60
N LYS A 70 3.82 13.04 0.44
CA LYS A 70 2.44 13.53 0.29
C LYS A 70 2.38 14.71 -0.68
N SER A 71 3.36 15.61 -0.61
CA SER A 71 3.49 16.74 -1.53
C SER A 71 3.73 16.27 -2.97
N ALA A 72 4.61 15.29 -3.17
CA ALA A 72 4.90 14.69 -4.47
C ALA A 72 3.66 14.03 -5.09
N MET A 73 2.91 13.23 -4.32
CA MET A 73 1.64 12.63 -4.77
C MET A 73 0.63 13.70 -5.21
N LEU A 74 0.41 14.73 -4.38
CA LEU A 74 -0.51 15.82 -4.72
C LEU A 74 -0.08 16.57 -5.98
N LYS A 75 1.21 16.90 -6.08
CA LYS A 75 1.77 17.57 -7.26
C LYS A 75 1.62 16.71 -8.52
N ALA A 76 1.85 15.40 -8.42
CA ALA A 76 1.68 14.46 -9.52
C ALA A 76 0.23 14.43 -10.03
N ARG A 77 -0.75 14.35 -9.12
CA ARG A 77 -2.18 14.38 -9.44
C ARG A 77 -2.59 15.69 -10.11
N THR A 78 -2.14 16.83 -9.60
CA THR A 78 -2.38 18.13 -10.23
C THR A 78 -1.78 18.22 -11.64
N LEU A 79 -0.57 17.69 -11.84
CA LEU A 79 0.06 17.66 -13.17
C LEU A 79 -0.70 16.73 -14.13
N PHE A 80 -1.20 15.60 -13.64
CA PHE A 80 -2.03 14.67 -14.40
C PHE A 80 -3.34 15.33 -14.85
N GLU A 81 -4.02 16.05 -13.97
CA GLU A 81 -5.23 16.84 -14.30
C GLU A 81 -4.96 17.89 -15.37
N GLN A 82 -3.78 18.52 -15.32
CA GLN A 82 -3.30 19.47 -16.34
C GLN A 82 -2.83 18.79 -17.65
N ARG A 83 -2.98 17.47 -17.78
CA ARG A 83 -2.51 16.65 -18.92
C ARG A 83 -0.99 16.69 -19.13
N LYS A 84 -0.22 17.10 -18.12
CA LYS A 84 1.25 17.11 -18.13
C LYS A 84 1.77 15.75 -17.66
N TYR A 85 1.51 14.71 -18.46
CA TYR A 85 1.72 13.32 -18.05
C TYR A 85 3.17 12.98 -17.72
N ASP A 86 4.14 13.47 -18.51
CA ASP A 86 5.57 13.20 -18.24
C ASP A 86 6.03 13.84 -16.92
N ALA A 87 5.56 15.05 -16.63
CA ALA A 87 5.86 15.72 -15.37
C ALA A 87 5.19 15.01 -14.18
N ALA A 88 3.97 14.49 -14.36
CA ALA A 88 3.29 13.69 -13.35
C ALA A 88 4.06 12.39 -13.06
N ILE A 89 4.47 11.66 -14.10
CA ILE A 89 5.30 10.45 -14.02
C ILE A 89 6.59 10.74 -13.25
N ALA A 90 7.26 11.84 -13.56
CA ALA A 90 8.47 12.25 -12.85
C ALA A 90 8.24 12.50 -11.35
N GLN A 91 7.07 13.00 -10.95
CA GLN A 91 6.74 13.15 -9.53
C GLN A 91 6.40 11.80 -8.86
N TYR A 92 5.65 10.91 -9.52
CA TYR A 92 5.39 9.56 -8.99
C TYR A 92 6.68 8.75 -8.79
N ASN A 93 7.68 8.94 -9.67
CA ASN A 93 8.99 8.29 -9.53
C ASN A 93 9.82 8.77 -8.32
N ARG A 94 9.42 9.86 -7.65
CA ARG A 94 10.06 10.31 -6.41
C ARG A 94 9.59 9.54 -5.19
N ILE A 95 8.51 8.77 -5.29
CA ILE A 95 7.97 7.98 -4.18
C ILE A 95 8.82 6.70 -4.05
N PRO A 96 9.51 6.49 -2.92
CA PRO A 96 10.40 5.34 -2.75
C PRO A 96 9.59 4.05 -2.64
N LYS A 97 10.16 2.92 -3.09
CA LYS A 97 9.53 1.59 -3.02
C LYS A 97 9.14 1.18 -1.59
N SER A 98 9.83 1.72 -0.58
CA SER A 98 9.56 1.49 0.85
C SER A 98 8.38 2.29 1.38
N SER A 99 7.84 3.25 0.62
CA SER A 99 6.68 4.05 1.03
C SER A 99 5.39 3.24 0.91
N ASP A 100 4.51 3.37 1.91
CA ASP A 100 3.14 2.85 1.84
C ASP A 100 2.30 3.47 0.70
N SER A 101 2.78 4.55 0.08
CA SER A 101 2.13 5.19 -1.09
C SER A 101 2.66 4.67 -2.43
N TRP A 102 3.67 3.80 -2.44
CA TRP A 102 4.34 3.42 -3.68
C TRP A 102 3.43 2.67 -4.65
N LEU A 103 2.62 1.71 -4.18
CA LEU A 103 1.67 1.00 -5.05
C LEU A 103 0.60 1.93 -5.64
N GLU A 104 0.14 2.91 -4.87
CA GLU A 104 -0.78 3.95 -5.33
C GLU A 104 -0.11 4.84 -6.40
N ALA A 105 1.17 5.19 -6.20
CA ALA A 105 1.97 5.93 -7.19
C ALA A 105 2.19 5.13 -8.49
N VAL A 106 2.45 3.83 -8.40
CA VAL A 106 2.61 2.92 -9.57
C VAL A 106 1.29 2.80 -10.35
N GLU A 107 0.14 2.69 -9.66
CA GLU A 107 -1.20 2.68 -10.25
C GLU A 107 -1.49 3.98 -11.02
N GLU A 108 -1.29 5.15 -10.38
CA GLU A 108 -1.52 6.46 -10.98
C GLU A 108 -0.51 6.79 -12.09
N LYS A 109 0.72 6.28 -11.98
CA LYS A 109 1.73 6.35 -13.04
C LYS A 109 1.32 5.51 -14.25
N GLY A 110 0.77 4.32 -14.05
CA GLY A 110 0.21 3.48 -15.11
C GLY A 110 -0.92 4.20 -15.88
N TRP A 111 -1.80 4.90 -15.17
CA TRP A 111 -2.80 5.78 -15.80
C TRP A 111 -2.17 6.91 -16.60
N SER A 112 -1.12 7.55 -16.07
CA SER A 112 -0.40 8.62 -16.77
C SER A 112 0.17 8.13 -18.10
N TYR A 113 0.81 6.95 -18.12
CA TYR A 113 1.27 6.30 -19.35
C TYR A 113 0.14 6.03 -20.35
N LEU A 114 -0.95 5.41 -19.89
CA LEU A 114 -2.07 5.08 -20.78
C LEU A 114 -2.69 6.33 -21.43
N ARG A 115 -2.75 7.44 -20.68
CA ARG A 115 -3.34 8.72 -21.11
C ARG A 115 -2.46 9.52 -22.07
N LYS A 116 -1.16 9.26 -22.11
CA LYS A 116 -0.24 9.79 -23.14
C LYS A 116 -0.02 8.82 -24.32
N ASP A 117 -0.93 7.87 -24.49
CA ASP A 117 -0.88 6.81 -25.51
C ASP A 117 0.29 5.82 -25.41
N ASP A 118 1.01 5.82 -24.28
CA ASP A 118 2.06 4.85 -23.99
C ASP A 118 1.46 3.60 -23.32
N VAL A 119 0.97 2.67 -24.14
CA VAL A 119 0.37 1.43 -23.65
C VAL A 119 1.41 0.47 -23.07
N GLN A 120 2.64 0.50 -23.58
CA GLN A 120 3.73 -0.33 -23.08
C GLN A 120 4.10 0.03 -21.64
N GLY A 121 4.25 1.34 -21.38
CA GLY A 121 4.45 1.87 -20.04
C GLY A 121 3.31 1.47 -19.11
N ALA A 122 2.05 1.61 -19.54
CA ALA A 122 0.90 1.22 -18.72
C ALA A 122 0.92 -0.27 -18.35
N LEU A 123 1.18 -1.17 -19.32
CA LEU A 123 1.26 -2.62 -19.08
C LEU A 123 2.43 -3.01 -18.17
N ALA A 124 3.57 -2.33 -18.29
CA ALA A 124 4.70 -2.52 -17.38
C ALA A 124 4.36 -2.19 -15.92
N GLN A 125 3.61 -1.10 -15.71
CA GLN A 125 3.15 -0.72 -14.37
C GLN A 125 2.14 -1.72 -13.81
N THR A 126 1.16 -2.15 -14.61
CA THR A 126 0.16 -3.13 -14.15
C THR A 126 0.77 -4.50 -13.89
N LYS A 127 1.82 -4.89 -14.63
CA LYS A 127 2.58 -6.11 -14.34
C LYS A 127 3.17 -6.10 -12.93
N THR A 128 3.68 -4.95 -12.48
CA THR A 128 4.15 -4.76 -11.10
C THR A 128 2.98 -4.96 -10.12
N LEU A 129 1.89 -4.23 -10.32
CA LEU A 129 0.72 -4.21 -9.42
C LEU A 129 0.04 -5.58 -9.29
N LEU A 130 -0.01 -6.34 -10.38
CA LEU A 130 -0.71 -7.61 -10.47
C LEU A 130 0.20 -8.82 -10.26
N SER A 131 1.46 -8.59 -9.89
CA SER A 131 2.36 -9.65 -9.46
C SER A 131 1.78 -10.41 -8.25
N PRO A 132 2.14 -11.69 -8.05
CA PRO A 132 1.64 -12.48 -6.92
C PRO A 132 1.86 -11.84 -5.55
N ALA A 133 2.92 -11.03 -5.40
CA ALA A 133 3.25 -10.34 -4.16
C ALA A 133 2.23 -9.25 -3.78
N PHE A 134 1.65 -8.55 -4.77
CA PHE A 134 0.80 -7.39 -4.51
C PHE A 134 -0.67 -7.59 -4.87
N ARG A 135 -1.00 -8.55 -5.73
CA ARG A 135 -2.37 -8.73 -6.26
C ARG A 135 -3.46 -8.86 -5.18
N ALA A 136 -3.10 -9.29 -3.96
CA ALA A 136 -4.04 -9.44 -2.84
C ALA A 136 -4.26 -8.16 -2.02
N VAL A 137 -3.40 -7.15 -2.17
CA VAL A 137 -3.44 -5.89 -1.40
C VAL A 137 -3.70 -4.66 -2.27
N VAL A 138 -3.50 -4.76 -3.59
CA VAL A 138 -3.96 -3.75 -4.54
C VAL A 138 -5.47 -3.81 -4.73
N GLY A 139 -6.05 -2.68 -5.15
CA GLY A 139 -7.49 -2.60 -5.42
C GLY A 139 -7.90 -3.29 -6.73
N SER A 140 -9.15 -3.11 -7.13
CA SER A 140 -9.69 -3.63 -8.39
C SER A 140 -9.24 -2.84 -9.63
N GLU A 141 -8.73 -1.62 -9.45
CA GLU A 141 -8.42 -0.68 -10.53
C GLU A 141 -7.25 -1.10 -11.46
N PRO A 142 -6.14 -1.70 -10.96
CA PRO A 142 -5.06 -2.19 -11.82
C PRO A 142 -5.51 -3.24 -12.83
N PHE A 143 -6.49 -4.08 -12.47
CA PHE A 143 -7.08 -5.06 -13.41
C PHE A 143 -7.85 -4.36 -14.53
N PHE A 144 -8.58 -3.29 -14.20
CA PHE A 144 -9.27 -2.49 -15.21
C PHE A 144 -8.28 -1.77 -16.11
N LEU A 145 -7.23 -1.16 -15.53
CA LEU A 145 -6.17 -0.51 -16.29
C LEU A 145 -5.47 -1.47 -17.26
N GLN A 146 -5.09 -2.67 -16.79
CA GLN A 146 -4.44 -3.68 -17.63
C GLN A 146 -5.38 -4.17 -18.74
N SER A 147 -6.63 -4.50 -18.41
CA SER A 147 -7.62 -4.96 -19.39
C SER A 147 -7.86 -3.90 -20.47
N LEU A 148 -7.97 -2.63 -20.07
CA LEU A 148 -8.14 -1.50 -20.99
C LEU A 148 -6.91 -1.30 -21.88
N ALA A 149 -5.71 -1.43 -21.31
CA ALA A 149 -4.45 -1.36 -22.05
C ALA A 149 -4.37 -2.47 -23.12
N HIS A 150 -4.67 -3.73 -22.77
CA HIS A 150 -4.75 -4.84 -23.72
C HIS A 150 -5.80 -4.60 -24.83
N LEU A 151 -7.00 -4.13 -24.46
CA LEU A 151 -8.04 -3.79 -25.43
C LEU A 151 -7.57 -2.72 -26.44
N LYS A 152 -6.80 -1.73 -25.99
CA LYS A 152 -6.27 -0.65 -26.85
C LYS A 152 -5.27 -1.13 -27.90
N ILE A 153 -4.60 -2.25 -27.65
CA ILE A 153 -3.67 -2.89 -28.58
C ILE A 153 -4.26 -4.13 -29.26
N CYS A 154 -5.57 -4.36 -29.13
CA CYS A 154 -6.29 -5.49 -29.72
C CYS A 154 -5.78 -6.85 -29.21
N ASP A 155 -5.17 -6.86 -28.02
CA ASP A 155 -4.78 -8.07 -27.32
C ASP A 155 -5.98 -8.62 -26.52
N TYR A 156 -6.94 -9.17 -27.25
CA TYR A 156 -8.18 -9.68 -26.66
C TYR A 156 -7.92 -10.83 -25.69
N LYS A 157 -6.91 -11.66 -25.98
CA LYS A 157 -6.50 -12.75 -25.10
C LYS A 157 -6.00 -12.21 -23.76
N GLY A 158 -5.05 -11.27 -23.77
CA GLY A 158 -4.52 -10.66 -22.55
C GLY A 158 -5.61 -9.95 -21.74
N SER A 159 -6.56 -9.28 -22.40
CA SER A 159 -7.71 -8.68 -21.71
C SER A 159 -8.60 -9.73 -21.02
N LEU A 160 -8.90 -10.85 -21.68
CA LEU A 160 -9.71 -11.92 -21.09
C LEU A 160 -8.97 -12.63 -19.94
N GLU A 161 -7.67 -12.87 -20.09
CA GLU A 161 -6.82 -13.43 -19.03
C GLU A 161 -6.78 -12.54 -17.79
N THR A 162 -6.70 -11.22 -17.98
CA THR A 162 -6.76 -10.24 -16.88
C THR A 162 -8.12 -10.30 -16.16
N LEU A 163 -9.22 -10.40 -16.90
CA LEU A 163 -10.57 -10.52 -16.34
C LEU A 163 -10.77 -11.81 -15.53
N THR A 164 -10.23 -12.94 -16.02
CA THR A 164 -10.22 -14.21 -15.29
C THR A 164 -9.42 -14.09 -14.00
N THR A 165 -8.20 -13.53 -14.09
CA THR A 165 -7.30 -13.31 -12.95
C THR A 165 -7.95 -12.43 -11.87
N PHE A 166 -8.68 -11.38 -12.28
CA PHE A 166 -9.48 -10.56 -11.37
C PHE A 166 -10.53 -11.39 -10.64
N SER A 167 -11.35 -12.14 -11.37
CA SER A 167 -12.42 -12.97 -10.79
C SER A 167 -11.87 -14.02 -9.81
N GLU A 168 -10.72 -14.61 -10.09
CA GLU A 168 -10.11 -15.64 -9.24
C GLU A 168 -9.50 -15.06 -7.97
N SER A 169 -8.83 -13.90 -8.04
CA SER A 169 -8.12 -13.35 -6.87
C SER A 169 -8.89 -12.36 -6.03
N GLN A 170 -9.83 -11.60 -6.61
CA GLN A 170 -10.49 -10.52 -5.88
C GLN A 170 -11.84 -10.94 -5.29
N LYS A 171 -12.45 -12.04 -5.74
CA LYS A 171 -13.78 -12.46 -5.29
C LYS A 171 -13.87 -12.62 -3.77
N ALA A 172 -12.98 -13.42 -3.18
CA ALA A 172 -13.00 -13.65 -1.73
C ALA A 172 -12.80 -12.35 -0.94
N ARG A 173 -11.88 -11.49 -1.41
CA ARG A 173 -11.62 -10.20 -0.78
C ARG A 173 -12.83 -9.28 -0.86
N ILE A 174 -13.48 -9.18 -2.01
CA ILE A 174 -14.70 -8.36 -2.18
C ILE A 174 -15.79 -8.84 -1.22
N ASP A 175 -15.99 -10.16 -1.09
CA ASP A 175 -16.97 -10.74 -0.16
C ASP A 175 -16.64 -10.38 1.30
N ASP A 176 -15.36 -10.44 1.69
CA ASP A 176 -14.92 -10.09 3.05
C ASP A 176 -15.10 -8.60 3.36
N ILE A 177 -14.79 -7.72 2.40
CA ILE A 177 -15.01 -6.28 2.53
C ILE A 177 -16.50 -5.96 2.62
N GLN A 178 -17.37 -6.66 1.88
CA GLN A 178 -18.82 -6.50 1.99
C GLN A 178 -19.36 -6.91 3.36
N LYS A 179 -18.87 -8.03 3.93
CA LYS A 179 -19.23 -8.43 5.30
C LYS A 179 -18.76 -7.39 6.32
N LEU A 180 -17.53 -6.88 6.15
CA LEU A 180 -16.98 -5.84 7.02
C LEU A 180 -17.77 -4.52 6.91
N ALA A 181 -18.29 -4.19 5.73
CA ALA A 181 -19.15 -3.02 5.53
C ALA A 181 -20.47 -3.10 6.34
N ALA A 182 -20.94 -4.30 6.66
CA ALA A 182 -22.10 -4.53 7.51
C ALA A 182 -21.74 -4.55 9.01
N SER A 183 -20.68 -5.26 9.41
CA SER A 183 -20.34 -5.47 10.82
C SER A 183 -19.45 -4.38 11.43
N GLY A 184 -18.55 -3.78 10.64
CA GLY A 184 -17.48 -2.90 11.12
C GLY A 184 -16.36 -3.60 11.88
N HIS A 185 -16.41 -4.94 11.96
CA HIS A 185 -15.46 -5.73 12.73
C HIS A 185 -15.31 -7.14 12.13
N ASN A 186 -14.08 -7.66 12.13
CA ASN A 186 -13.75 -9.03 11.77
C ASN A 186 -12.49 -9.46 12.56
N GLU A 187 -12.15 -10.75 12.45
CA GLU A 187 -10.98 -11.32 13.11
C GLU A 187 -9.67 -10.64 12.67
N ALA A 188 -9.54 -10.30 11.39
CA ALA A 188 -8.35 -9.62 10.88
C ALA A 188 -8.13 -8.25 11.54
N LEU A 189 -9.19 -7.46 11.74
CA LEU A 189 -9.11 -6.19 12.47
C LEU A 189 -8.75 -6.42 13.93
N GLN A 190 -9.31 -7.44 14.57
CA GLN A 190 -8.96 -7.77 15.96
C GLN A 190 -7.47 -8.14 16.08
N ASN A 191 -6.96 -8.98 15.17
CA ASN A 191 -5.55 -9.35 15.13
C ASN A 191 -4.62 -8.14 14.96
N VAL A 192 -5.03 -7.13 14.18
CA VAL A 192 -4.28 -5.87 14.02
C VAL A 192 -4.28 -5.08 15.33
N ILE A 193 -5.43 -4.96 16.00
CA ILE A 193 -5.52 -4.30 17.31
C ILE A 193 -4.64 -5.05 18.32
N ASP A 194 -4.72 -6.37 18.40
CA ASP A 194 -3.97 -7.15 19.39
C ASP A 194 -2.45 -6.99 19.23
N LYS A 195 -1.96 -6.96 17.98
CA LYS A 195 -0.54 -6.82 17.65
C LYS A 195 -0.02 -5.39 17.66
N ALA A 196 -0.89 -4.38 17.59
CA ALA A 196 -0.49 -2.98 17.53
C ALA A 196 0.27 -2.56 18.82
N ASP A 197 1.54 -2.19 18.66
CA ASP A 197 2.36 -1.62 19.73
C ASP A 197 3.01 -0.30 19.32
N ALA A 198 3.45 -0.18 18.06
CA ALA A 198 4.10 1.00 17.52
C ALA A 198 3.12 1.87 16.71
N PHE A 199 3.22 3.18 16.86
CA PHE A 199 2.47 4.17 16.07
C PHE A 199 3.42 5.21 15.46
N PRO A 200 3.20 5.64 14.20
CA PRO A 200 2.06 5.28 13.34
C PRO A 200 2.14 3.84 12.82
N LEU A 201 0.98 3.23 12.55
CA LEU A 201 0.93 1.90 11.95
C LEU A 201 1.43 1.94 10.50
N SER A 202 2.26 0.97 10.13
CA SER A 202 2.76 0.76 8.78
C SER A 202 2.16 -0.50 8.15
N PHE A 203 2.39 -0.70 6.85
CA PHE A 203 2.01 -1.95 6.18
C PHE A 203 2.64 -3.18 6.83
N HIS A 204 3.89 -3.06 7.32
CA HIS A 204 4.61 -4.13 8.00
C HIS A 204 3.88 -4.60 9.27
N ASP A 205 3.30 -3.67 10.04
CA ASP A 205 2.62 -3.99 11.31
C ASP A 205 1.29 -4.73 11.10
N VAL A 206 0.61 -4.42 9.98
CA VAL A 206 -0.65 -5.07 9.60
C VAL A 206 -0.40 -6.45 8.98
N GLY A 207 0.61 -6.54 8.11
CA GLY A 207 1.01 -7.76 7.41
C GLY A 207 -0.14 -8.39 6.61
N GLU A 208 -0.30 -9.70 6.76
CA GLU A 208 -1.28 -10.51 6.03
C GLU A 208 -2.74 -10.06 6.23
N ASN A 209 -3.06 -9.43 7.36
CA ASN A 209 -4.41 -8.90 7.62
C ASN A 209 -4.81 -7.81 6.61
N ALA A 210 -3.85 -7.16 5.94
CA ALA A 210 -4.13 -6.15 4.92
C ALA A 210 -4.91 -6.72 3.73
N LYS A 211 -4.84 -8.04 3.49
CA LYS A 211 -5.53 -8.71 2.37
C LYS A 211 -7.04 -8.75 2.54
N THR A 212 -7.54 -8.72 3.78
CA THR A 212 -8.97 -8.85 4.11
C THR A 212 -9.57 -7.58 4.73
N LEU A 213 -8.76 -6.51 4.82
CA LEU A 213 -9.15 -5.22 5.35
C LEU A 213 -9.18 -4.16 4.24
N PRO A 214 -9.88 -3.02 4.46
CA PRO A 214 -9.97 -1.98 3.46
C PRO A 214 -8.59 -1.45 3.06
N ARG A 215 -8.42 -1.12 1.79
CA ARG A 215 -7.15 -0.65 1.22
C ARG A 215 -6.65 0.55 2.03
N LEU A 216 -5.40 0.47 2.49
CA LEU A 216 -4.71 1.54 3.23
C LEU A 216 -5.42 1.99 4.53
N PHE A 217 -6.27 1.16 5.15
CA PHE A 217 -6.97 1.53 6.38
C PHE A 217 -6.02 1.96 7.51
N TYR A 218 -4.81 1.39 7.56
CA TYR A 218 -3.79 1.71 8.55
C TYR A 218 -3.20 3.11 8.37
N ARG A 219 -3.36 3.76 7.21
CA ARG A 219 -2.99 5.17 6.99
C ARG A 219 -4.10 6.14 7.42
N ASP A 220 -5.29 5.64 7.72
CA ASP A 220 -6.40 6.48 8.15
C ASP A 220 -6.15 7.04 9.56
N VAL A 221 -6.04 8.37 9.65
CA VAL A 221 -5.74 9.06 10.91
C VAL A 221 -6.74 8.72 12.01
N SER A 222 -8.03 8.61 11.66
CA SER A 222 -9.06 8.27 12.64
C SER A 222 -8.92 6.83 13.13
N VAL A 223 -8.68 5.88 12.23
CA VAL A 223 -8.42 4.48 12.61
C VAL A 223 -7.20 4.38 13.52
N GLN A 224 -6.07 5.00 13.16
CA GLN A 224 -4.87 4.98 14.01
C GLN A 224 -5.17 5.56 15.42
N LYS A 225 -5.91 6.67 15.50
CA LYS A 225 -6.30 7.28 16.78
C LYS A 225 -7.13 6.33 17.64
N TYR A 226 -8.10 5.67 17.04
CA TYR A 226 -8.97 4.77 17.79
C TYR A 226 -8.24 3.51 18.25
N ILE A 227 -7.40 2.92 17.41
CA ILE A 227 -6.56 1.78 17.80
C ILE A 227 -5.61 2.21 18.93
N LEU A 228 -4.93 3.36 18.81
CA LEU A 228 -4.04 3.87 19.85
C LEU A 228 -4.76 4.02 21.20
N ARG A 229 -5.95 4.62 21.22
CA ARG A 229 -6.76 4.76 22.46
C ARG A 229 -7.10 3.42 23.09
N ILE A 230 -7.46 2.43 22.27
CA ILE A 230 -7.77 1.07 22.72
C ILE A 230 -6.53 0.45 23.37
N LYS A 231 -5.36 0.54 22.72
CA LYS A 231 -4.11 -0.04 23.23
C LYS A 231 -3.59 0.66 24.48
N MET A 232 -3.67 1.98 24.52
CA MET A 232 -3.32 2.75 25.72
C MET A 232 -4.20 2.34 26.90
N ALA A 233 -5.49 2.11 26.70
CA ALA A 233 -6.34 1.63 27.79
C ALA A 233 -6.01 0.18 28.18
N GLU A 234 -5.81 -0.73 27.22
CA GLU A 234 -5.43 -2.13 27.50
C GLU A 234 -4.14 -2.24 28.30
N ALA A 235 -3.16 -1.37 28.04
CA ALA A 235 -1.89 -1.37 28.76
C ALA A 235 -1.93 -0.51 30.05
N GLY A 236 -2.69 0.58 30.07
CA GLY A 236 -2.71 1.54 31.18
C GLY A 236 -3.71 1.22 32.28
N VAL A 237 -4.84 0.59 31.96
CA VAL A 237 -5.88 0.22 32.95
C VAL A 237 -5.33 -0.71 34.04
N PRO A 238 -4.61 -1.80 33.72
CA PRO A 238 -4.05 -2.68 34.75
C PRO A 238 -3.08 -1.97 35.69
N VAL A 239 -2.22 -1.09 35.14
CA VAL A 239 -1.25 -0.30 35.91
C VAL A 239 -1.94 0.63 36.91
N ILE A 240 -3.02 1.30 36.49
CA ILE A 240 -3.77 2.21 37.35
C ILE A 240 -4.62 1.43 38.38
N GLN A 241 -5.17 0.28 38.01
CA GLN A 241 -5.90 -0.59 38.94
C GLN A 241 -4.98 -1.12 40.05
N GLU A 242 -3.76 -1.53 39.73
CA GLU A 242 -2.75 -1.95 40.71
C GLU A 242 -2.37 -0.81 41.66
N ALA A 243 -2.17 0.39 41.13
CA ALA A 243 -1.92 1.59 41.93
C ALA A 243 -3.09 1.96 42.87
N LEU A 244 -4.32 1.76 42.41
CA LEU A 244 -5.54 1.98 43.20
C LEU A 244 -5.76 0.92 44.29
N ALA A 245 -5.29 -0.31 44.08
CA ALA A 245 -5.32 -1.33 45.14
C ALA A 245 -4.46 -0.90 46.34
N SER A 246 -3.38 -0.15 46.08
CA SER A 246 -2.47 0.38 47.09
C SER A 246 -2.85 1.78 47.62
N SER A 247 -3.79 2.48 46.97
CA SER A 247 -4.16 3.86 47.32
C SER A 247 -5.61 4.21 46.98
N LYS A 248 -6.32 4.88 47.90
CA LYS A 248 -7.70 5.37 47.63
C LYS A 248 -7.72 6.72 46.89
N ASP A 249 -6.79 6.93 45.95
CA ASP A 249 -6.66 8.22 45.26
C ASP A 249 -7.82 8.47 44.28
N ARG A 250 -8.62 9.50 44.56
CA ARG A 250 -9.76 9.92 43.75
C ARG A 250 -9.36 10.34 42.32
N LEU A 251 -8.16 10.87 42.14
CA LEU A 251 -7.65 11.25 40.82
C LEU A 251 -7.45 10.00 39.96
N LEU A 252 -6.80 8.96 40.52
CA LEU A 252 -6.57 7.70 39.81
C LEU A 252 -7.89 7.00 39.46
N GLN A 253 -8.90 7.05 40.32
CA GLN A 253 -10.25 6.55 40.00
C GLN A 253 -10.89 7.30 38.82
N THR A 254 -10.76 8.63 38.80
CA THR A 254 -11.30 9.46 37.71
C THR A 254 -10.59 9.17 36.39
N ILE A 255 -9.26 8.98 36.45
CA ILE A 255 -8.44 8.62 35.29
C ILE A 255 -8.84 7.24 34.75
N LEU A 256 -8.99 6.24 35.62
CA LEU A 256 -9.39 4.88 35.25
C LEU A 256 -10.72 4.91 34.47
N LEU A 257 -11.74 5.53 35.05
CA LEU A 257 -13.06 5.68 34.40
C LEU A 257 -12.97 6.40 33.06
N ARG A 258 -12.12 7.43 32.95
CA ARG A 258 -11.90 8.16 31.70
C ARG A 258 -11.23 7.29 30.64
N LEU A 259 -10.21 6.50 30.99
CA LEU A 259 -9.52 5.59 30.06
C LEU A 259 -10.47 4.50 29.55
N GLU A 260 -11.23 3.87 30.44
CA GLU A 260 -12.20 2.83 30.08
C GLU A 260 -13.29 3.39 29.16
N LYS A 261 -13.86 4.55 29.51
CA LYS A 261 -14.86 5.24 28.68
C LYS A 261 -14.31 5.62 27.31
N ASN A 262 -13.09 6.17 27.26
CA ASN A 262 -12.45 6.55 26.01
C ASN A 262 -12.18 5.33 25.12
N ALA A 263 -11.78 4.20 25.69
CA ALA A 263 -11.57 2.96 24.95
C ALA A 263 -12.88 2.36 24.43
N ALA A 264 -13.94 2.35 25.25
CA ALA A 264 -15.26 1.90 24.81
C ALA A 264 -15.77 2.74 23.62
N ASN A 265 -15.70 4.07 23.75
CA ASN A 265 -16.06 4.99 22.67
C ASN A 265 -15.15 4.80 21.43
N ALA A 266 -13.85 4.58 21.62
CA ALA A 266 -12.93 4.33 20.51
C ALA A 266 -13.25 3.03 19.76
N ARG A 267 -13.67 1.96 20.46
CA ARG A 267 -14.10 0.70 19.82
C ARG A 267 -15.33 0.90 18.95
N GLU A 268 -16.32 1.66 19.43
CA GLU A 268 -17.52 1.99 18.64
C GLU A 268 -17.17 2.84 17.41
N LEU A 269 -16.42 3.94 17.61
CA LEU A 269 -16.00 4.83 16.53
C LEU A 269 -15.10 4.12 15.50
N LEU A 270 -14.25 3.17 15.94
CA LEU A 270 -13.46 2.34 15.05
C LEU A 270 -14.35 1.47 14.18
N ARG A 271 -15.35 0.79 14.76
CA ARG A 271 -16.30 -0.02 14.01
C ARG A 271 -17.01 0.80 12.95
N ASP A 272 -17.51 1.98 13.31
CA ASP A 272 -18.21 2.86 12.36
C ASP A 272 -17.28 3.39 11.27
N ARG A 273 -16.04 3.76 11.62
CA ARG A 273 -15.05 4.18 10.64
C ARG A 273 -14.72 3.05 9.66
N MET A 274 -14.54 1.83 10.15
CA MET A 274 -14.26 0.65 9.33
C MET A 274 -15.44 0.28 8.43
N LYS A 275 -16.69 0.39 8.91
CA LYS A 275 -17.88 0.27 8.05
C LYS A 275 -17.81 1.26 6.91
N LYS A 276 -17.54 2.54 7.20
CA LYS A 276 -17.48 3.59 6.17
C LYS A 276 -16.38 3.32 5.14
N LEU A 277 -15.19 2.93 5.57
CA LEU A 277 -14.08 2.57 4.67
C LEU A 277 -14.43 1.37 3.80
N ALA A 278 -14.99 0.31 4.40
CA ALA A 278 -15.41 -0.89 3.68
C ALA A 278 -16.59 -0.62 2.71
N GLN A 279 -17.53 0.27 3.07
CA GLN A 279 -18.62 0.70 2.19
C GLN A 279 -18.09 1.49 0.99
N ASN A 280 -17.17 2.42 1.22
CA ASN A 280 -16.52 3.16 0.14
C ASN A 280 -15.84 2.20 -0.85
N GLU A 281 -15.06 1.26 -0.33
CA GLU A 281 -14.38 0.28 -1.16
C GLU A 281 -15.35 -0.68 -1.86
N THR A 282 -16.43 -1.09 -1.19
CA THR A 282 -17.50 -1.89 -1.81
C THR A 282 -18.11 -1.17 -3.01
N ASN A 283 -18.37 0.13 -2.87
CA ASN A 283 -18.89 0.96 -3.97
C ASN A 283 -17.88 1.12 -5.11
N GLU A 284 -16.59 1.28 -4.78
CA GLU A 284 -15.50 1.31 -5.78
C GLU A 284 -15.40 -0.02 -6.53
N ASN A 285 -15.40 -1.15 -5.81
CA ASN A 285 -15.37 -2.49 -6.38
C ASN A 285 -16.57 -2.73 -7.28
N PHE A 286 -17.78 -2.33 -6.87
CA PHE A 286 -18.97 -2.42 -7.71
C PHE A 286 -18.80 -1.65 -9.03
N ARG A 287 -18.33 -0.41 -8.98
CA ARG A 287 -18.04 0.39 -10.17
C ARG A 287 -16.98 -0.26 -11.05
N MET A 288 -15.93 -0.83 -10.47
CA MET A 288 -14.88 -1.52 -11.24
C MET A 288 -15.42 -2.78 -11.91
N VAL A 289 -16.22 -3.58 -11.22
CA VAL A 289 -16.87 -4.77 -11.80
C VAL A 289 -17.74 -4.39 -13.00
N GLN A 290 -18.52 -3.30 -12.91
CA GLN A 290 -19.28 -2.79 -14.05
C GLN A 290 -18.38 -2.42 -15.23
N LYS A 291 -17.28 -1.69 -14.99
CA LYS A 291 -16.33 -1.32 -16.04
C LYS A 291 -15.65 -2.53 -16.67
N LEU A 292 -15.26 -3.52 -15.87
CA LEU A 292 -14.67 -4.77 -16.36
C LEU A 292 -15.65 -5.58 -17.19
N ASN A 293 -16.94 -5.61 -16.81
CA ASN A 293 -17.99 -6.23 -17.62
C ASN A 293 -18.19 -5.53 -18.96
N LEU A 294 -18.12 -4.18 -19.00
CA LEU A 294 -18.16 -3.44 -20.26
C LEU A 294 -16.96 -3.80 -21.16
N ILE A 295 -15.75 -3.88 -20.60
CA ILE A 295 -14.58 -4.36 -21.35
C ILE A 295 -14.83 -5.78 -21.88
N LYS A 296 -15.35 -6.69 -21.06
CA LYS A 296 -15.64 -8.07 -21.48
C LYS A 296 -16.58 -8.11 -22.68
N VAL A 297 -17.65 -7.31 -22.66
CA VAL A 297 -18.59 -7.20 -23.78
C VAL A 297 -17.90 -6.65 -25.02
N GLU A 298 -17.15 -5.55 -24.91
CA GLU A 298 -16.42 -4.95 -26.02
C GLU A 298 -15.39 -5.91 -26.62
N VAL A 299 -14.61 -6.59 -25.79
CA VAL A 299 -13.65 -7.62 -26.22
C VAL A 299 -14.37 -8.74 -26.95
N THR A 300 -15.49 -9.24 -26.41
CA THR A 300 -16.27 -10.29 -27.06
C THR A 300 -16.76 -9.84 -28.43
N GLN A 301 -17.31 -8.62 -28.53
CA GLN A 301 -17.77 -8.08 -29.81
C GLN A 301 -16.62 -7.94 -30.80
N ARG A 302 -15.47 -7.40 -30.37
CA ARG A 302 -14.31 -7.21 -31.22
C ARG A 302 -13.66 -8.50 -31.68
N VAL A 303 -13.65 -9.54 -30.85
CA VAL A 303 -13.18 -10.87 -31.28
C VAL A 303 -14.00 -11.38 -32.47
N HIS A 304 -15.29 -11.07 -32.56
CA HIS A 304 -16.11 -11.48 -33.70
C HIS A 304 -15.92 -10.58 -34.92
N THR A 305 -15.78 -9.27 -34.74
CA THR A 305 -15.64 -8.34 -35.87
C THR A 305 -14.22 -8.31 -36.45
N ASP A 306 -13.20 -8.57 -35.63
CA ASP A 306 -11.79 -8.51 -36.02
C ASP A 306 -11.22 -9.89 -36.42
N GLN A 307 -12.05 -10.94 -36.47
CA GLN A 307 -11.68 -12.30 -36.90
C GLN A 307 -11.03 -12.36 -38.30
N GLY A 308 -11.29 -11.37 -39.15
CA GLY A 308 -10.75 -11.26 -40.51
C GLY A 308 -9.51 -10.37 -40.66
N LEU A 309 -8.94 -9.86 -39.56
CA LEU A 309 -7.75 -9.00 -39.66
C LEU A 309 -6.50 -9.81 -39.98
N ASP A 310 -5.77 -9.40 -41.02
CA ASP A 310 -4.48 -9.99 -41.35
C ASP A 310 -3.48 -9.71 -40.21
N LYS A 311 -2.80 -10.77 -39.75
CA LYS A 311 -1.74 -10.71 -38.73
C LYS A 311 -0.60 -9.77 -39.13
N ASN A 312 -0.39 -9.52 -40.42
CA ASN A 312 0.61 -8.56 -40.90
C ASN A 312 0.18 -7.10 -40.74
N SER A 313 -1.11 -6.84 -40.47
CA SER A 313 -1.63 -5.48 -40.28
C SER A 313 -1.28 -4.87 -38.92
N PHE A 314 -0.74 -5.69 -38.00
CA PHE A 314 -0.29 -5.24 -36.68
C PHE A 314 1.14 -4.70 -36.76
N ALA A 315 1.34 -3.44 -36.40
CA ALA A 315 2.69 -2.90 -36.31
C ALA A 315 3.39 -3.49 -35.08
N ARG A 316 4.63 -3.96 -35.26
CA ARG A 316 5.42 -4.55 -34.17
C ARG A 316 6.01 -3.44 -33.31
N GLY A 317 5.76 -3.47 -32.00
CA GLY A 317 6.47 -2.60 -31.06
C GLY A 317 7.94 -2.99 -30.92
N ARG A 318 8.72 -2.07 -30.35
CA ARG A 318 10.12 -2.30 -29.98
C ARG A 318 10.25 -2.05 -28.47
N PHE A 319 11.26 -2.67 -27.86
CA PHE A 319 11.70 -2.26 -26.52
C PHE A 319 12.43 -0.93 -26.63
N ASN A 320 12.54 -0.21 -25.51
CA ASN A 320 13.42 0.96 -25.46
C ASN A 320 14.87 0.49 -25.58
N GLU A 321 15.73 1.33 -26.15
CA GLU A 321 17.17 1.07 -26.16
C GLU A 321 17.67 1.10 -24.72
N ALA A 322 18.42 0.06 -24.33
CA ALA A 322 19.05 -0.04 -23.03
C ALA A 322 20.28 0.87 -23.00
N GLY A 323 20.50 1.56 -21.89
CA GLY A 323 21.74 2.31 -21.64
C GLY A 323 22.95 1.39 -21.50
N GLU A 324 24.15 1.97 -21.55
CA GLU A 324 25.42 1.23 -21.41
C GLU A 324 25.53 0.48 -20.06
N ASP A 325 24.88 1.00 -19.02
CA ASP A 325 24.88 0.44 -17.66
C ASP A 325 23.63 -0.40 -17.33
N ASP A 326 22.72 -0.60 -18.28
CA ASP A 326 21.47 -1.32 -18.04
C ASP A 326 21.65 -2.85 -18.19
N LEU A 327 21.31 -3.59 -17.13
CA LEU A 327 21.23 -5.06 -17.19
C LEU A 327 19.84 -5.47 -17.68
N ILE A 328 19.80 -6.21 -18.80
CA ILE A 328 18.55 -6.70 -19.40
C ILE A 328 18.36 -8.17 -19.04
N PHE A 329 17.24 -8.47 -18.39
CA PHE A 329 16.83 -9.83 -18.08
C PHE A 329 15.56 -10.18 -18.87
N ALA A 330 15.50 -11.41 -19.38
CA ALA A 330 14.28 -11.94 -19.95
C ALA A 330 13.32 -12.31 -18.82
N ASP A 331 12.06 -11.92 -18.96
CA ASP A 331 11.00 -12.25 -18.01
C ASP A 331 10.78 -13.77 -17.94
N ASP A 332 11.11 -14.37 -16.81
CA ASP A 332 10.89 -15.79 -16.53
C ASP A 332 9.57 -16.05 -15.77
N GLY A 333 8.76 -14.99 -15.58
CA GLY A 333 7.50 -15.04 -14.84
C GLY A 333 7.65 -14.96 -13.32
N ARG A 334 8.88 -14.89 -12.78
CA ARG A 334 9.15 -14.73 -11.35
C ARG A 334 9.59 -13.29 -11.10
N PRO A 335 8.78 -12.46 -10.41
CA PRO A 335 9.14 -11.08 -10.19
C PRO A 335 10.28 -10.96 -9.16
N TRP A 336 11.34 -10.24 -9.52
CA TRP A 336 12.40 -9.86 -8.59
C TRP A 336 12.13 -8.45 -8.03
N ILE A 337 12.51 -8.19 -6.78
CA ILE A 337 12.16 -6.93 -6.07
C ILE A 337 12.76 -5.69 -6.75
N ASP A 338 13.94 -5.83 -7.32
CA ASP A 338 14.67 -4.81 -8.07
C ASP A 338 14.02 -4.52 -9.43
N GLU A 339 13.44 -5.52 -10.09
CA GLU A 339 12.71 -5.39 -11.37
C GLU A 339 11.34 -4.71 -11.25
N LEU A 340 10.72 -4.76 -10.07
CA LEU A 340 9.41 -4.14 -9.86
C LEU A 340 9.47 -2.66 -10.22
N ASP A 341 8.48 -2.20 -11.00
CA ASP A 341 8.41 -0.84 -11.55
C ASP A 341 9.52 -0.48 -12.57
N LYS A 342 10.24 -1.49 -13.09
CA LYS A 342 11.25 -1.35 -14.15
C LYS A 342 11.00 -2.23 -15.37
N TYR A 343 9.89 -2.95 -15.40
CA TYR A 343 9.50 -3.76 -16.55
C TYR A 343 9.41 -2.93 -17.84
N GLN A 344 9.74 -3.56 -18.95
CA GLN A 344 9.39 -3.10 -20.28
C GLN A 344 8.57 -4.19 -20.96
N VAL A 345 7.51 -3.77 -21.68
CA VAL A 345 6.64 -4.69 -22.40
C VAL A 345 6.67 -4.31 -23.86
N LYS A 346 6.96 -5.27 -24.73
CA LYS A 346 6.83 -5.10 -26.18
C LYS A 346 5.45 -5.58 -26.60
N VAL A 347 4.68 -4.66 -27.19
CA VAL A 347 3.34 -4.96 -27.71
C VAL A 347 3.23 -4.62 -29.17
N ASN A 348 2.37 -5.35 -29.88
CA ASN A 348 1.99 -4.98 -31.25
C ASN A 348 0.82 -3.99 -31.19
N SER A 349 0.78 -2.99 -32.06
CA SER A 349 -0.34 -2.05 -32.10
C SER A 349 -1.49 -2.60 -32.94
N CYS A 350 -2.73 -2.25 -32.58
CA CYS A 350 -3.89 -2.47 -33.44
C CYS A 350 -3.64 -1.89 -34.85
N PRO A 351 -4.18 -2.51 -35.91
CA PRO A 351 -4.19 -1.90 -37.22
C PRO A 351 -5.04 -0.63 -37.20
N GLN A 352 -4.50 0.46 -37.75
CA GLN A 352 -5.21 1.74 -37.87
C GLN A 352 -6.08 1.73 -39.14
N ASN A 353 -7.20 2.47 -39.14
CA ASN A 353 -8.07 2.70 -40.30
C ASN A 353 -8.90 1.50 -40.82
N ILE A 354 -9.21 0.51 -39.99
CA ILE A 354 -10.19 -0.52 -40.37
C ILE A 354 -11.59 0.06 -40.28
N ARG A 355 -12.31 0.12 -41.42
CA ARG A 355 -13.75 0.39 -41.45
C ARG A 355 -14.48 -0.81 -40.85
N ARG A 356 -14.74 -0.77 -39.55
CA ARG A 356 -15.53 -1.80 -38.87
C ARG A 356 -16.98 -1.70 -39.36
N LYS A 357 -17.48 -2.73 -40.04
CA LYS A 357 -18.92 -2.87 -40.28
C LYS A 357 -19.55 -3.17 -38.92
N MET A 358 -20.31 -2.21 -38.40
CA MET A 358 -21.21 -2.47 -37.27
C MET A 358 -22.39 -3.29 -37.75
#